data_AF-A0A154P8H3-F1
#
_entry.id   AF-A0A154P8H3-F1
#
_cell.length_a   1.000
_cell.length_b   1.000
_cell.length_c   1.000
_cell.angle_alpha   90.00
_cell.angle_beta   90.00
_cell.angle_gamma   90.00
#
_symmetry.space_group_name_H-M   'P 1'
#
loop_
_entity.id
_entity.type
_entity.pdbx_description
1 polymer ?
#
loop_
_entity_poly.entity_id
_entity_poly.type
_entity_poly.pdbx_seq_one_letter_code
_entity_poly.pdbx_strand_id
1 'polypeptide(L)'
;MEKKSVWYKVASNAKYKYWYCEKCISYTSRATQHCNFCRKCFHSRDHHCFFLGACVLRQNISNFILFCFYTSLTCIYSLCTLGPYLYENINRVIRTDIDSFNMFLNFCFPIALVKLLYSRENSYILLVTMFDILVSILFICLVYATWKLHSCMSGKQRYSSISGKQNLMEIFGSYGLLNIIFPYNGLTRTRDLNEKYELKQV
;
A
#
# COMPACT_ATOMS: atom_id res chain seq x y z
N MET A 1 13.47 10.42 20.32
CA MET A 1 14.44 9.32 20.50
C MET A 1 15.71 9.72 19.80
N GLU A 2 16.67 10.22 20.58
CA GLU A 2 17.97 10.68 20.11
C GLU A 2 18.76 9.50 19.55
N LYS A 3 19.10 9.54 18.26
CA LYS A 3 19.88 8.48 17.65
C LYS A 3 21.37 8.74 17.96
N LYS A 4 22.01 7.91 18.78
CA LYS A 4 23.46 7.95 18.97
C LYS A 4 24.16 7.21 17.82
N SER A 5 25.03 7.90 17.09
CA SER A 5 25.78 7.30 15.98
C SER A 5 27.22 6.99 16.38
N VAL A 6 27.67 5.78 16.08
CA VAL A 6 29.05 5.33 16.32
C VAL A 6 29.72 5.03 14.97
N TRP A 7 30.97 5.45 14.82
CA TRP A 7 31.76 5.26 13.60
C TRP A 7 32.85 4.22 13.86
N TYR A 8 32.92 3.18 13.03
CA TYR A 8 34.05 2.23 13.03
C TYR A 8 34.78 2.32 11.67
N LYS A 9 36.11 2.35 11.71
CA LYS A 9 36.97 2.15 10.54
C LYS A 9 37.17 0.65 10.37
N VAL A 10 36.75 0.07 9.24
CA VAL A 10 37.09 -1.30 8.85
C VAL A 10 38.41 -1.26 8.07
N ALA A 11 39.15 -2.38 8.01
CA ALA A 11 40.46 -2.48 7.36
C ALA A 11 40.43 -2.20 5.84
N SER A 12 39.25 -2.24 5.21
CA SER A 12 39.01 -1.63 3.91
C SER A 12 38.50 -0.20 4.13
N ASN A 13 39.00 0.79 3.38
CA ASN A 13 38.73 2.24 3.52
C ASN A 13 37.25 2.73 3.55
N ALA A 14 36.27 1.84 3.72
CA ALA A 14 34.87 2.15 3.96
C ALA A 14 34.59 2.51 5.43
N LYS A 15 34.14 3.75 5.68
CA LYS A 15 33.56 4.17 6.98
C LYS A 15 32.10 3.73 7.04
N TYR A 16 31.77 2.74 7.87
CA TYR A 16 30.37 2.34 8.11
C TYR A 16 29.81 3.07 9.34
N LYS A 17 28.66 3.75 9.17
CA LYS A 17 27.93 4.42 10.26
C LYS A 17 26.91 3.45 10.86
N TYR A 18 27.15 3.02 12.10
CA TYR A 18 26.24 2.17 12.85
C TYR A 18 25.43 3.00 13.86
N TRP A 19 24.24 2.50 14.18
CA TRP A 19 23.30 3.09 15.11
C TRP A 19 22.84 2.03 16.09
N TYR A 20 22.88 2.36 17.37
CA TYR A 20 22.39 1.46 18.39
C TYR A 20 20.88 1.58 18.54
N CYS A 21 20.18 0.45 18.51
CA CYS A 21 18.75 0.40 18.84
C CYS A 21 18.58 -0.07 20.28
N GLU A 22 18.15 0.83 21.17
CA GLU A 22 17.92 0.52 22.59
C GLU A 22 16.84 -0.56 22.77
N LYS A 23 15.81 -0.58 21.93
CA LYS A 23 14.69 -1.55 22.03
C LYS A 23 15.08 -2.96 21.62
N CYS A 24 16.01 -3.10 20.68
CA CYS A 24 16.49 -4.40 20.20
C CYS A 24 17.86 -4.77 20.80
N ILE A 25 18.45 -3.88 21.60
CA ILE A 25 19.77 -4.04 22.24
C ILE A 25 20.83 -4.47 21.21
N SER A 26 20.80 -3.84 20.02
CA SER A 26 21.65 -4.25 18.90
C SER A 26 22.13 -3.07 18.06
N TYR A 27 23.35 -3.21 17.52
CA TYR A 27 23.88 -2.28 16.53
C TYR A 27 23.27 -2.56 15.17
N THR A 28 22.83 -1.51 14.51
CA THR A 28 22.11 -1.55 13.24
C THR A 28 22.74 -0.60 12.23
N SER A 29 22.59 -0.87 10.94
CA SER A 29 23.11 0.00 9.89
C SER A 29 22.26 1.26 9.72
N ARG A 30 22.80 2.30 9.06
CA ARG A 30 22.15 3.63 8.90
C ARG A 30 20.76 3.65 8.26
N ALA A 31 20.40 2.64 7.46
CA ALA A 31 19.06 2.52 6.87
C ALA A 31 18.06 1.77 7.76
N THR A 32 18.50 1.20 8.88
CA THR A 32 17.66 0.36 9.72
C THR A 32 16.81 1.21 10.66
N GLN A 33 15.53 0.87 10.74
CA GLN A 33 14.57 1.53 11.61
C GLN A 33 13.80 0.49 12.42
N HIS A 34 13.64 0.76 13.71
CA HIS A 34 12.79 -0.05 14.58
C HIS A 34 11.31 0.21 14.27
N CYS A 35 10.53 -0.86 14.09
CA CYS A 35 9.08 -0.78 14.04
C CYS A 35 8.50 -1.16 15.41
N ASN A 36 7.75 -0.25 16.03
CA ASN A 36 7.12 -0.51 17.33
C ASN A 36 6.06 -1.62 17.27
N PHE A 37 5.31 -1.72 16.16
CA PHE A 37 4.27 -2.72 15.98
C PHE A 37 4.84 -4.13 15.83
N CYS A 38 5.86 -4.29 14.98
CA CYS A 38 6.54 -5.57 14.77
C CYS A 38 7.62 -5.89 15.82
N ARG A 39 7.96 -4.93 16.70
CA ARG A 39 9.03 -5.02 17.71
C ARG A 39 10.39 -5.48 17.15
N LYS A 40 10.67 -5.15 15.89
CA LYS A 40 11.88 -5.57 15.17
C LYS A 40 12.46 -4.43 14.35
N CYS A 41 13.77 -4.45 14.18
CA CYS A 41 14.52 -3.55 13.31
C CYS A 41 14.51 -4.06 11.87
N PHE A 42 14.13 -3.18 10.94
CA PHE A 42 14.10 -3.49 9.51
C PHE A 42 14.99 -2.54 8.72
N HIS A 43 15.79 -3.08 7.81
CA HIS A 43 16.64 -2.31 6.93
C HIS A 43 15.85 -1.67 5.78
N SER A 44 16.12 -0.40 5.47
CA SER A 44 15.44 0.35 4.41
C SER A 44 13.91 0.28 4.53
N ARG A 45 13.43 0.45 5.77
CA ARG A 45 12.00 0.42 6.12
C ARG A 45 11.32 1.69 5.61
N ASP A 46 10.18 1.51 4.97
CA ASP A 46 9.32 2.62 4.53
C ASP A 46 8.27 2.95 5.59
N HIS A 47 7.35 2.03 5.84
CA HIS A 47 6.29 2.15 6.83
C HIS A 47 5.80 0.77 7.32
N HIS A 48 5.05 0.76 8.41
CA HIS A 48 4.26 -0.42 8.80
C HIS A 48 2.87 -0.22 8.21
N CYS A 49 2.43 -1.13 7.36
CA CYS A 49 1.11 -1.06 6.75
C CYS A 49 0.14 -1.85 7.63
N PHE A 50 -0.85 -1.17 8.20
CA PHE A 50 -1.88 -1.80 9.03
C PHE A 50 -2.73 -2.79 8.23
N PHE A 51 -3.05 -2.47 6.97
CA PHE A 51 -3.85 -3.33 6.10
C PHE A 51 -3.16 -4.65 5.75
N LEU A 52 -1.82 -4.64 5.61
CA LEU A 52 -1.03 -5.83 5.36
C LEU A 52 -0.59 -6.54 6.65
N GLY A 53 -0.78 -5.92 7.82
CA GLY A 53 -0.22 -6.38 9.09
C GLY A 53 1.32 -6.50 9.09
N ALA A 54 2.01 -5.88 8.14
CA ALA A 54 3.43 -6.12 7.87
C ALA A 54 4.21 -4.83 7.60
N CYS A 55 5.52 -4.88 7.83
CA CYS A 55 6.42 -3.80 7.43
C CYS A 55 6.68 -3.83 5.93
N VAL A 56 6.49 -2.66 5.30
CA VAL A 56 6.89 -2.40 3.92
C VAL A 56 8.33 -1.86 3.93
N LEU A 57 9.15 -2.49 3.12
CA LEU A 57 10.58 -2.39 2.98
C LEU A 57 10.88 -2.06 1.52
N ARG A 58 12.09 -1.58 1.25
CA ARG A 58 12.58 -1.46 -0.12
C ARG A 58 12.48 -2.77 -0.92
N GLN A 59 12.68 -3.91 -0.26
CA GLN A 59 12.74 -5.24 -0.89
C GLN A 59 11.37 -5.80 -1.27
N ASN A 60 10.32 -5.46 -0.52
CA ASN A 60 8.96 -5.95 -0.74
C ASN A 60 8.01 -4.82 -1.19
N ILE A 61 8.57 -3.71 -1.69
CA ILE A 61 7.77 -2.57 -2.12
C ILE A 61 6.89 -2.91 -3.32
N SER A 62 7.34 -3.81 -4.18
CA SER A 62 6.56 -4.39 -5.28
C SER A 62 5.25 -4.99 -4.78
N ASN A 63 5.30 -5.75 -3.70
CA ASN A 63 4.14 -6.45 -3.16
C ASN A 63 3.09 -5.45 -2.65
N PHE A 64 3.53 -4.33 -2.06
CA PHE A 64 2.62 -3.26 -1.65
C PHE A 64 1.94 -2.57 -2.86
N ILE A 65 2.69 -2.29 -3.92
CA ILE A 65 2.15 -1.67 -5.13
C ILE A 65 1.16 -2.63 -5.83
N LEU A 66 1.52 -3.92 -5.92
CA LEU A 66 0.66 -4.96 -6.47
C LEU A 66 -0.61 -5.14 -5.64
N PHE A 67 -0.50 -5.14 -4.31
CA PHE A 67 -1.66 -5.18 -3.42
C PHE A 67 -2.65 -4.05 -3.72
N CYS A 68 -2.18 -2.81 -3.89
CA CYS A 68 -3.04 -1.68 -4.24
C CYS A 68 -3.64 -1.83 -5.64
N PHE A 69 -2.86 -2.34 -6.60
CA PHE A 69 -3.33 -2.58 -7.97
C PHE A 69 -4.42 -3.65 -8.05
N TYR A 70 -4.21 -4.82 -7.44
CA TYR A 70 -5.21 -5.88 -7.40
C TYR A 70 -6.46 -5.49 -6.62
N THR A 71 -6.30 -4.76 -5.50
CA THR A 71 -7.46 -4.22 -4.77
C THR A 71 -8.28 -3.30 -5.66
N SER A 72 -7.62 -2.44 -6.45
CA SER A 72 -8.29 -1.56 -7.42
C SER A 72 -9.05 -2.38 -8.49
N LEU A 73 -8.43 -3.45 -9.01
CA LEU A 73 -9.07 -4.32 -9.99
C LEU A 73 -10.30 -5.04 -9.41
N THR A 74 -10.20 -5.56 -8.18
CA THR A 74 -11.33 -6.17 -7.46
C THR A 74 -12.46 -5.16 -7.21
N CYS A 75 -12.12 -3.90 -6.89
CA CYS A 75 -13.11 -2.84 -6.73
C CYS A 75 -13.82 -2.54 -8.06
N ILE A 76 -13.07 -2.42 -9.17
CA ILE A 76 -13.65 -2.22 -10.51
C ILE A 76 -14.58 -3.38 -10.87
N TYR A 77 -14.15 -4.62 -10.69
CA TYR A 77 -14.97 -5.80 -10.94
C TYR A 77 -16.27 -5.76 -10.11
N SER A 78 -16.17 -5.45 -8.82
CA SER A 78 -17.32 -5.34 -7.91
C SER A 78 -18.25 -4.19 -8.28
N LEU A 79 -17.72 -3.07 -8.77
CA LEU A 79 -18.53 -1.94 -9.27
C LEU A 79 -19.27 -2.30 -10.57
N CYS A 80 -18.63 -3.05 -11.47
CA CYS A 80 -19.28 -3.53 -12.69
C CYS A 80 -20.42 -4.51 -12.40
N THR A 81 -20.30 -5.33 -11.35
CA THR A 81 -21.39 -6.22 -10.94
C THR A 81 -22.47 -5.48 -10.16
N LEU A 82 -22.11 -4.57 -9.24
CA LEU A 82 -23.05 -3.83 -8.40
C LEU A 82 -23.82 -2.73 -9.15
N GLY A 83 -23.17 -2.06 -10.11
CA GLY A 83 -23.71 -0.91 -10.83
C GLY A 83 -25.08 -1.15 -11.48
N PRO A 84 -25.28 -2.26 -12.23
CA PRO A 84 -26.58 -2.60 -12.80
C PRO A 84 -27.68 -2.80 -11.75
N TYR A 85 -27.39 -3.50 -10.65
CA TYR A 85 -28.36 -3.70 -9.56
C TYR A 85 -28.71 -2.38 -8.88
N LEU A 86 -27.71 -1.51 -8.67
CA LEU A 86 -27.93 -0.18 -8.11
C LEU A 86 -28.80 0.68 -9.03
N TYR A 87 -28.51 0.71 -10.33
CA TYR A 87 -29.27 1.46 -11.32
C TYR A 87 -30.74 1.04 -11.36
N GLU A 88 -31.02 -0.26 -11.35
CA GLU A 88 -32.39 -0.76 -11.34
C GLU A 88 -33.16 -0.34 -10.07
N ASN A 89 -32.53 -0.46 -8.89
CA ASN A 89 -33.15 -0.09 -7.63
C ASN A 89 -33.35 1.44 -7.49
N ILE A 90 -32.36 2.23 -7.93
CA ILE A 90 -32.46 3.70 -7.93
C ILE A 90 -33.59 4.16 -8.84
N ASN A 91 -33.74 3.60 -10.05
CA ASN A 91 -34.82 3.97 -10.97
C ASN A 91 -36.22 3.67 -10.40
N ARG A 92 -36.36 2.62 -9.58
CA ARG A 92 -37.62 2.34 -8.88
C ARG A 92 -37.96 3.41 -7.84
N VAL A 93 -36.96 3.91 -7.11
CA VAL A 93 -37.10 4.94 -6.06
C VAL A 93 -37.26 6.35 -6.63
N ILE A 94 -36.53 6.70 -7.70
CA ILE A 94 -36.65 8.00 -8.38
C ILE A 94 -38.08 8.22 -8.90
N ARG A 95 -38.77 7.15 -9.31
CA ARG A 95 -40.16 7.26 -9.79
C ARG A 95 -41.13 7.66 -8.66
N THR A 96 -40.77 7.50 -7.39
CA THR A 96 -41.64 7.75 -6.23
C THR A 96 -41.31 9.02 -5.45
N ASP A 97 -40.08 9.55 -5.50
CA ASP A 97 -39.65 10.73 -4.72
C ASP A 97 -38.93 11.81 -5.58
N ILE A 98 -39.35 13.08 -5.48
CA ILE A 98 -38.92 14.22 -6.32
C ILE A 98 -37.81 15.08 -5.64
N ASP A 99 -36.90 14.49 -4.86
CA ASP A 99 -35.84 15.26 -4.19
C ASP A 99 -34.44 14.89 -4.69
N SER A 100 -34.05 15.48 -5.82
CA SER A 100 -32.71 15.35 -6.43
C SER A 100 -31.57 15.64 -5.45
N PHE A 101 -31.80 16.54 -4.49
CA PHE A 101 -30.82 16.89 -3.46
C PHE A 101 -30.57 15.74 -2.48
N ASN A 102 -31.62 15.04 -2.05
CA ASN A 102 -31.49 13.86 -1.18
C ASN A 102 -30.77 12.71 -1.89
N MET A 103 -30.95 12.58 -3.21
CA MET A 103 -30.25 11.60 -4.03
C MET A 103 -28.75 11.91 -4.12
N PHE A 104 -28.37 13.16 -4.35
CA PHE A 104 -26.96 13.57 -4.36
C PHE A 104 -26.27 13.34 -3.01
N LEU A 105 -26.94 13.69 -1.90
CA LEU A 105 -26.41 13.48 -0.55
C LEU A 105 -26.19 11.99 -0.23
N ASN A 106 -26.93 11.08 -0.86
CA ASN A 106 -26.75 9.64 -0.66
C ASN A 106 -25.44 9.11 -1.26
N PHE A 107 -24.81 9.81 -2.23
CA PHE A 107 -23.49 9.46 -2.77
C PHE A 107 -22.33 10.06 -1.95
N CYS A 108 -22.65 10.79 -0.88
CA CYS A 108 -21.65 11.27 0.06
C CYS A 108 -21.43 10.20 1.12
N PHE A 109 -20.31 9.47 1.04
CA PHE A 109 -20.00 8.32 1.90
C PHE A 109 -20.34 8.51 3.40
N PRO A 110 -19.95 9.62 4.07
CA PRO A 110 -20.30 9.82 5.49
C PRO A 110 -21.81 9.91 5.73
N ILE A 111 -22.55 10.56 4.83
CA ILE A 111 -24.01 10.73 4.94
C ILE A 111 -24.71 9.39 4.65
N ALA A 112 -24.26 8.69 3.61
CA ALA A 112 -24.75 7.36 3.24
C ALA A 112 -24.59 6.38 4.41
N LEU A 113 -23.41 6.37 5.05
CA LEU A 113 -23.11 5.52 6.20
C LEU A 113 -24.01 5.84 7.41
N VAL A 114 -24.19 7.13 7.74
CA VAL A 114 -25.10 7.54 8.83
C VAL A 114 -26.53 7.11 8.55
N LYS A 115 -27.01 7.29 7.32
CA LYS A 115 -28.35 6.85 6.90
C LYS A 115 -28.50 5.33 6.97
N LEU A 116 -27.46 4.55 6.66
CA LEU A 116 -27.47 3.10 6.80
C LEU A 116 -27.55 2.65 8.27
N LEU A 117 -26.78 3.30 9.15
CA LEU A 117 -26.78 2.96 10.58
C LEU A 117 -28.12 3.29 11.25
N TYR A 118 -28.83 4.31 10.75
CA TYR A 118 -30.13 4.73 11.27
C TYR A 118 -31.31 4.00 10.60
N SER A 119 -31.23 3.74 9.29
CA SER A 119 -32.27 3.06 8.52
C SER A 119 -32.02 1.56 8.49
N ARG A 120 -32.78 0.81 9.30
CA ARG A 120 -32.59 -0.63 9.48
C ARG A 120 -33.17 -1.47 8.33
N GLU A 121 -33.98 -0.90 7.42
CA GLU A 121 -34.81 -1.69 6.48
C GLU A 121 -34.71 -1.29 4.99
N ASN A 122 -33.93 -0.27 4.64
CA ASN A 122 -33.88 0.20 3.25
C ASN A 122 -32.75 -0.48 2.45
N SER A 123 -33.09 -1.50 1.67
CA SER A 123 -32.17 -2.25 0.81
C SER A 123 -31.41 -1.38 -0.20
N TYR A 124 -32.01 -0.30 -0.70
CA TYR A 124 -31.34 0.63 -1.62
C TYR A 124 -30.25 1.45 -0.95
N ILE A 125 -30.40 1.83 0.33
CA ILE A 125 -29.39 2.58 1.08
C ILE A 125 -28.15 1.70 1.26
N LEU A 126 -28.34 0.41 1.57
CA LEU A 126 -27.24 -0.56 1.63
C LEU A 126 -26.49 -0.63 0.30
N LEU A 127 -27.18 -0.75 -0.83
CA LEU A 127 -26.54 -0.81 -2.15
C LEU A 127 -25.74 0.47 -2.47
N VAL A 128 -26.29 1.65 -2.18
CA VAL A 128 -25.58 2.93 -2.38
C VAL A 128 -24.34 3.00 -1.50
N THR A 129 -24.45 2.64 -0.21
CA THR A 129 -23.29 2.66 0.70
C THR A 129 -22.18 1.71 0.27
N MET A 130 -22.51 0.51 -0.23
CA MET A 130 -21.54 -0.44 -0.76
C MET A 130 -20.83 0.14 -1.99
N PHE A 131 -21.57 0.81 -2.88
CA PHE A 131 -21.01 1.48 -4.06
C PHE A 131 -20.02 2.58 -3.65
N ASP A 132 -20.42 3.46 -2.72
CA ASP A 132 -19.58 4.56 -2.25
C ASP A 132 -18.29 4.07 -1.57
N ILE A 133 -18.38 3.00 -0.78
CA ILE A 133 -17.21 2.35 -0.16
C ILE A 133 -16.25 1.83 -1.23
N LEU A 134 -16.78 1.12 -2.24
CA LEU A 134 -15.96 0.56 -3.32
C LEU A 134 -15.27 1.65 -4.14
N VAL A 135 -15.98 2.74 -4.48
CA VAL A 135 -15.40 3.90 -5.18
C VAL A 135 -14.32 4.57 -4.33
N SER A 136 -14.57 4.75 -3.04
CA SER A 136 -13.61 5.36 -2.11
C SER A 136 -12.34 4.53 -2.01
N ILE A 137 -12.46 3.21 -1.83
CA ILE A 137 -11.31 2.28 -1.76
C ILE A 137 -10.54 2.31 -3.09
N LEU A 138 -11.23 2.26 -4.23
CA LEU A 138 -10.62 2.32 -5.56
C LEU A 138 -9.74 3.57 -5.71
N PHE A 139 -10.28 4.74 -5.40
CA PHE A 139 -9.54 6.00 -5.55
C PHE A 139 -8.34 6.06 -4.61
N ILE A 140 -8.52 5.68 -3.34
CA ILE A 140 -7.44 5.62 -2.36
C ILE A 140 -6.31 4.69 -2.85
N CYS A 141 -6.64 3.47 -3.27
CA CYS A 141 -5.65 2.51 -3.75
C CYS A 141 -4.90 3.00 -5.00
N LEU A 142 -5.58 3.62 -5.96
CA LEU A 142 -4.96 4.17 -7.16
C LEU A 142 -4.01 5.33 -6.82
N VAL A 143 -4.43 6.25 -5.95
CA VAL A 143 -3.59 7.36 -5.49
C VAL A 143 -2.35 6.84 -4.75
N TYR A 144 -2.50 5.87 -3.85
CA TYR A 144 -1.35 5.30 -3.13
C TYR A 144 -0.42 4.53 -4.06
N ALA A 145 -0.93 3.73 -5.00
CA ALA A 145 -0.12 2.98 -5.95
C ALA A 145 0.70 3.92 -6.83
N THR A 146 0.06 4.92 -7.43
CA THR A 146 0.72 5.90 -8.33
C THR A 146 1.70 6.78 -7.57
N TRP A 147 1.31 7.31 -6.41
CA TRP A 147 2.19 8.12 -5.57
C TRP A 147 3.41 7.33 -5.10
N LYS A 148 3.22 6.06 -4.71
CA LYS A 148 4.32 5.22 -4.26
C LYS A 148 5.25 4.87 -5.39
N LEU A 149 4.73 4.49 -6.55
CA LEU A 149 5.54 4.22 -7.74
C LEU A 149 6.35 5.44 -8.16
N HIS A 150 5.71 6.62 -8.23
CA HIS A 150 6.37 7.88 -8.53
C HIS A 150 7.48 8.22 -7.52
N SER A 151 7.24 7.96 -6.23
CA SER A 151 8.25 8.15 -5.17
C SER A 151 9.46 7.24 -5.34
N CYS A 152 9.25 5.98 -5.76
CA CYS A 152 10.32 5.03 -6.07
C CYS A 152 11.16 5.47 -7.27
N MET A 153 10.51 5.91 -8.35
CA MET A 153 11.19 6.36 -9.57
C MET A 153 11.92 7.69 -9.36
N SER A 154 11.36 8.59 -8.55
CA SER A 154 11.98 9.88 -8.21
C SER A 154 13.13 9.74 -7.22
N GLY A 155 13.28 8.58 -6.55
CA GLY A 155 14.26 8.39 -5.46
C GLY A 155 13.92 9.14 -4.17
N LYS A 156 12.72 9.75 -4.09
CA LYS A 156 12.23 10.48 -2.91
C LYS A 156 11.60 9.50 -1.92
N GLN A 157 12.43 8.62 -1.35
CA GLN A 157 12.00 7.61 -0.37
C GLN A 157 12.50 7.95 1.02
N ARG A 158 11.81 7.44 2.05
CA ARG A 158 12.17 7.68 3.46
C ARG A 158 13.58 7.19 3.83
N TYR A 159 14.12 6.26 3.04
CA TYR A 159 15.47 5.70 3.18
C TYR A 159 16.45 6.17 2.09
N SER A 160 16.17 7.27 1.38
CA SER A 160 16.95 7.74 0.21
C SER A 160 18.43 7.98 0.47
N SER A 161 18.86 8.17 1.72
CA SER A 161 20.25 8.45 2.07
C SER A 161 21.25 7.34 1.69
N ILE A 162 20.76 6.15 1.27
CA ILE A 162 21.58 4.98 0.90
C ILE A 162 21.20 4.42 -0.48
N SER A 163 19.96 4.64 -0.93
CA SER A 163 19.44 4.11 -2.19
C SER A 163 18.97 5.25 -3.09
N GLY A 164 19.54 5.37 -4.29
CA GLY A 164 19.05 6.27 -5.32
C GLY A 164 17.71 5.83 -5.94
N LYS A 165 17.42 6.38 -7.12
CA LYS A 165 16.24 6.07 -7.93
C LYS A 165 16.17 4.56 -8.23
N GLN A 166 14.95 4.00 -8.22
CA GLN A 166 14.72 2.61 -8.59
C GLN A 166 14.08 2.56 -9.99
N ASN A 167 14.63 1.73 -10.87
CA ASN A 167 14.01 1.45 -12.16
C ASN A 167 12.83 0.49 -11.98
N LEU A 168 11.87 0.50 -12.92
CA LEU A 168 10.75 -0.44 -12.91
C LEU A 168 11.21 -1.90 -12.85
N MET A 169 12.30 -2.23 -13.53
CA MET A 169 12.94 -3.55 -13.50
C MET A 169 13.46 -3.93 -12.10
N GLU A 170 13.91 -2.96 -11.31
CA GLU A 170 14.34 -3.20 -9.94
C GLU A 170 13.16 -3.37 -8.97
N ILE A 171 12.01 -2.78 -9.29
CA ILE A 171 10.80 -2.85 -8.47
C ILE A 171 10.08 -4.15 -8.78
N PHE A 172 9.70 -4.37 -10.04
CA PHE A 172 8.88 -5.50 -10.45
C PHE A 172 9.66 -6.72 -10.92
N GLY A 173 11.00 -6.63 -11.04
CA GLY A 173 11.84 -7.72 -11.54
C GLY A 173 12.00 -7.70 -13.07
N SER A 174 12.73 -8.68 -13.59
CA SER A 174 13.17 -8.72 -15.00
C SER A 174 12.05 -8.88 -16.03
N TYR A 175 10.86 -9.28 -15.60
CA TYR A 175 9.73 -9.60 -16.48
C TYR A 175 8.70 -8.46 -16.57
N GLY A 176 8.96 -7.30 -15.93
CA GLY A 176 8.17 -6.08 -16.09
C GLY A 176 6.67 -6.28 -15.86
N LEU A 177 5.87 -6.06 -16.91
CA LEU A 177 4.40 -6.17 -16.90
C LEU A 177 3.88 -7.59 -16.61
N LEU A 178 4.62 -8.64 -16.99
CA LEU A 178 4.19 -10.02 -16.72
C LEU A 178 4.17 -10.30 -15.21
N ASN A 179 5.08 -9.70 -14.45
CA ASN A 179 5.07 -9.80 -12.98
C ASN A 179 3.97 -8.97 -12.32
N ILE A 180 3.36 -8.03 -13.05
CA ILE A 180 2.18 -7.29 -12.59
C ILE A 180 0.92 -8.14 -12.72
N ILE A 181 0.85 -9.01 -13.73
CA ILE A 181 -0.31 -9.88 -13.98
C ILE A 181 -0.18 -11.21 -13.23
N PHE A 182 1.04 -11.75 -13.14
CA PHE A 182 1.36 -13.00 -12.48
C PHE A 182 2.45 -12.79 -11.42
N PRO A 183 2.08 -12.49 -10.16
CA PRO A 183 3.03 -12.22 -9.10
C PRO A 183 3.58 -13.55 -8.57
N TYR A 184 4.49 -14.16 -9.33
CA TYR A 184 5.16 -15.38 -8.91
C TYR A 184 6.26 -15.07 -7.89
N ASN A 185 6.22 -15.71 -6.72
CA ASN A 185 7.17 -15.50 -5.62
C ASN A 185 8.65 -15.72 -6.00
N GLY A 186 8.93 -16.45 -7.09
CA GLY A 186 10.29 -16.62 -7.61
C GLY A 186 10.86 -15.40 -8.37
N LEU A 187 10.02 -14.40 -8.69
CA LEU A 187 10.39 -13.28 -9.57
C LEU A 187 10.49 -11.92 -8.85
N THR A 188 9.92 -11.81 -7.65
CA THR A 188 10.07 -10.67 -6.74
C THR A 188 11.36 -10.82 -5.93
N ARG A 189 12.48 -10.46 -6.56
CA ARG A 189 13.85 -10.55 -6.03
C ARG A 189 13.97 -9.91 -4.63
N THR A 190 14.09 -10.73 -3.59
CA THR A 190 14.49 -10.25 -2.25
C THR A 190 15.94 -9.80 -2.33
N ARG A 191 16.22 -8.48 -2.28
CA ARG A 191 17.59 -7.94 -2.28
C ARG A 191 18.22 -8.27 -0.93
N ASP A 192 19.13 -9.24 -0.85
CA ASP A 192 19.84 -9.52 0.39
C ASP A 192 20.78 -8.36 0.76
N LEU A 193 21.10 -8.24 2.06
CA LEU A 193 21.85 -7.09 2.63
C LEU A 193 23.33 -7.07 2.28
N ASN A 194 23.85 -8.16 1.73
CA ASN A 194 25.20 -8.28 1.21
C ASN A 194 25.11 -8.41 -0.31
N GLU A 195 25.97 -7.72 -1.05
CA GLU A 195 26.04 -7.69 -2.51
C GLU A 195 26.37 -9.06 -3.16
N LYS A 196 25.57 -10.09 -2.91
CA LYS A 196 25.60 -11.37 -3.62
C LYS A 196 24.18 -11.74 -4.03
N TYR A 197 24.00 -11.82 -5.33
CA TYR A 197 22.76 -12.21 -5.97
C TYR A 197 22.59 -13.71 -5.82
N GLU A 198 21.72 -14.16 -4.92
CA GLU A 198 21.24 -15.55 -4.95
C GLU A 198 19.72 -15.58 -5.12
N LEU A 199 19.30 -16.41 -6.07
CA LEU A 199 17.90 -16.80 -6.24
C LEU A 199 17.47 -17.53 -4.98
N LYS A 200 16.28 -17.19 -4.45
CA LYS A 200 15.68 -17.92 -3.34
C LYS A 200 15.39 -19.35 -3.82
N GLN A 201 16.28 -20.29 -3.49
CA GLN A 201 15.96 -21.70 -3.65
C GLN A 201 14.79 -22.01 -2.74
N VAL A 202 13.76 -22.62 -3.33
CA VAL A 202 12.60 -23.20 -2.65
C VAL A 202 13.06 -24.47 -1.95
#